data_AF-A0A949Z2X3-F1
#
_entry.id   AF-A0A949Z2X3-F1
#
_cell.length_a   1.000
_cell.length_b   1.000
_cell.length_c   1.000
_cell.angle_alpha   90.00
_cell.angle_beta   90.00
_cell.angle_gamma   90.00
#
_symmetry.space_group_name_H-M   'P 1'
#
loop_
_entity.id
_entity.type
_entity.pdbx_description
1 polymer ?
#
loop_
_entity_poly.entity_id
_entity_poly.type
_entity_poly.pdbx_seq_one_letter_code
_entity_poly.pdbx_strand_id
1 'polypeptide(L)'
;RLEGVADYFLVHNRPIVRHVDDSVVRVICKRELVLRRARGYAPLPVHMKTTLPSILAVGAHLKNSVALSVGKEIFISQHIGDLATNGAFSAFCKTTADLPRLYEAEISVVACDMHPDYLSTKHARRMPAPLHPVQHHFAHVLACMAENELENPVLGVSWDGTGYGTDGTVWGGEFLRTEEDSFQRVAHFRQFRIPGGDAAVKEPRRAALGLLYEIWGEAVMTDAKLAPMAGFSKSELVVIRQMLSKRVNSPLTSSVGRLFDAVASILGLRQRVTFEGQAAMELEFASHSGTEEAYPFDRTTSLPSIIDWAPMITEILIDLQKATPVGIIATKFHNTLSEIIVAVARAIGVFSVVLTGGCFQNRYLAERTIRLLWDAGFKPHWHQRVPPNDGGIALGQVVGAALAAAQQKRVKVS
;
A
#
# COMPACT_ATOMS: atom_id res chain seq x y z
N ARG A 1 32.24 -3.75 7.86
CA ARG A 1 30.78 -3.50 7.97
C ARG A 1 30.18 -4.08 9.25
N LEU A 2 30.56 -5.29 9.69
CA LEU A 2 30.00 -5.95 10.88
C LEU A 2 30.93 -5.92 12.11
N GLU A 3 32.02 -5.15 12.04
CA GLU A 3 32.90 -4.87 13.17
C GLU A 3 32.11 -4.14 14.26
N GLY A 4 32.20 -4.60 15.51
CA GLY A 4 31.40 -4.07 16.63
C GLY A 4 29.94 -4.54 16.65
N VAL A 5 29.54 -5.46 15.76
CA VAL A 5 28.19 -6.07 15.76
C VAL A 5 28.25 -7.58 16.01
N ALA A 6 29.15 -8.30 15.32
CA ALA A 6 29.28 -9.74 15.45
C ALA A 6 30.58 -10.14 16.17
N ASP A 7 30.48 -11.06 17.12
CA ASP A 7 31.64 -11.58 17.87
C ASP A 7 32.47 -12.58 17.06
N TYR A 8 31.83 -13.36 16.19
CA TYR A 8 32.47 -14.40 15.38
C TYR A 8 31.90 -14.41 13.95
N PHE A 9 32.71 -14.90 13.00
CA PHE A 9 32.35 -15.02 11.60
C PHE A 9 32.53 -16.46 11.12
N LEU A 10 31.43 -17.08 10.69
CA LEU A 10 31.46 -18.35 9.96
C LEU A 10 31.29 -18.05 8.45
N VAL A 11 32.37 -18.16 7.70
CA VAL A 11 32.43 -17.79 6.27
C VAL A 11 32.94 -18.95 5.41
N HIS A 12 32.77 -18.83 4.09
CA HIS A 12 33.23 -19.82 3.11
C HIS A 12 33.82 -19.16 1.86
N ASN A 13 34.56 -19.94 1.08
CA ASN A 13 35.20 -19.51 -0.17
C ASN A 13 34.29 -19.60 -1.41
N ARG A 14 33.03 -20.03 -1.29
CA ARG A 14 32.06 -20.01 -2.40
C ARG A 14 31.52 -18.57 -2.59
N PRO A 15 31.76 -17.89 -3.71
CA PRO A 15 31.27 -16.53 -3.90
C PRO A 15 29.74 -16.48 -4.04
N ILE A 16 29.12 -15.46 -3.44
CA ILE A 16 27.69 -15.17 -3.61
C ILE A 16 27.54 -14.15 -4.74
N VAL A 17 27.11 -14.60 -5.92
CA VAL A 17 26.99 -13.74 -7.12
C VAL A 17 25.84 -12.74 -7.02
N ARG A 18 24.72 -13.19 -6.41
CA ARG A 18 23.50 -12.40 -6.21
C ARG A 18 23.11 -12.46 -4.75
N HIS A 19 22.90 -11.29 -4.15
CA HIS A 19 22.30 -11.21 -2.82
C HIS A 19 20.87 -11.73 -2.90
N VAL A 20 20.43 -12.39 -1.85
CA VAL A 20 19.04 -12.82 -1.69
C VAL A 20 18.73 -12.87 -0.21
N ASP A 21 17.75 -12.07 0.20
CA ASP A 21 17.26 -12.11 1.58
C ASP A 21 16.43 -13.37 1.82
N ASP A 22 16.19 -13.67 3.09
CA ASP A 22 15.19 -14.66 3.47
C ASP A 22 13.79 -14.17 3.09
N SER A 23 13.01 -15.07 2.48
CA SER A 23 11.59 -14.81 2.26
C SER A 23 10.85 -14.78 3.60
N VAL A 24 9.82 -13.94 3.68
CA VAL A 24 8.95 -13.83 4.84
C VAL A 24 7.53 -14.11 4.39
N VAL A 25 6.85 -15.01 5.10
CA VAL A 25 5.49 -15.43 4.80
C VAL A 25 4.62 -15.36 6.05
N ARG A 26 3.33 -15.20 5.86
CA ARG A 26 2.30 -15.22 6.91
C ARG A 26 1.15 -16.09 6.43
N VAL A 27 0.44 -16.74 7.35
CA VAL A 27 -0.76 -17.52 7.02
C VAL A 27 -1.99 -16.67 7.26
N ILE A 28 -2.82 -16.49 6.21
CA ILE A 28 -4.09 -15.75 6.23
C ILE A 28 -5.15 -16.65 5.60
N CYS A 29 -6.27 -16.86 6.28
CA CYS A 29 -7.35 -17.75 5.83
C CYS A 29 -6.84 -19.17 5.48
N LYS A 30 -5.92 -19.70 6.29
CA LYS A 30 -5.24 -21.01 6.09
C LYS A 30 -4.44 -21.12 4.78
N ARG A 31 -4.17 -20.01 4.10
CA ARG A 31 -3.33 -19.96 2.89
C ARG A 31 -2.08 -19.16 3.17
N GLU A 32 -0.99 -19.52 2.51
CA GLU A 32 0.24 -18.75 2.53
C GLU A 32 0.03 -17.39 1.85
N LEU A 33 0.53 -16.33 2.49
CA LEU A 33 0.69 -14.99 1.93
C LEU A 33 2.14 -14.55 2.11
N VAL A 34 2.83 -14.33 1.00
CA VAL A 34 4.22 -13.85 0.97
C VAL A 34 4.25 -12.37 1.33
N LEU A 35 5.03 -11.98 2.34
CA LEU A 35 5.28 -10.59 2.72
C LEU A 35 6.58 -10.04 2.10
N ARG A 36 7.59 -10.92 1.96
CA ARG A 36 8.83 -10.64 1.24
C ARG A 36 9.15 -11.82 0.33
N ARG A 37 9.11 -11.58 -0.98
CA ARG A 37 9.45 -12.58 -2.01
C ARG A 37 10.96 -12.51 -2.29
N ALA A 38 11.72 -13.49 -1.79
CA ALA A 38 13.17 -13.57 -1.99
C ALA A 38 13.62 -15.04 -2.07
N ARG A 39 14.45 -15.54 -1.13
CA ARG A 39 14.97 -16.91 -1.15
C ARG A 39 13.86 -17.96 -1.24
N GLY A 40 14.00 -18.91 -2.16
CA GLY A 40 13.02 -20.00 -2.37
C GLY A 40 11.84 -19.66 -3.27
N TYR A 41 11.61 -18.37 -3.56
CA TYR A 41 10.54 -17.91 -4.47
C TYR A 41 11.08 -17.20 -5.69
N ALA A 42 12.04 -16.28 -5.54
CA ALA A 42 12.65 -15.59 -6.67
C ALA A 42 13.70 -16.50 -7.35
N PRO A 43 13.75 -16.57 -8.69
CA PRO A 43 12.93 -15.85 -9.68
C PRO A 43 11.84 -16.73 -10.30
N LEU A 44 11.09 -17.53 -9.54
CA LEU A 44 9.95 -18.27 -10.10
C LEU A 44 8.98 -17.28 -10.77
N PRO A 45 8.47 -17.58 -11.98
CA PRO A 45 7.63 -16.63 -12.70
C PRO A 45 6.18 -16.67 -12.24
N VAL A 46 5.42 -15.66 -12.68
CA VAL A 46 3.96 -15.67 -12.72
C VAL A 46 3.54 -15.92 -14.17
N HIS A 47 2.75 -16.97 -14.39
CA HIS A 47 2.28 -17.36 -15.72
C HIS A 47 1.11 -16.49 -16.19
N MET A 48 1.10 -16.15 -17.48
CA MET A 48 0.08 -15.34 -18.13
C MET A 48 -0.58 -16.13 -19.26
N LYS A 49 -1.90 -15.96 -19.42
CA LYS A 49 -2.69 -16.65 -20.47
C LYS A 49 -2.17 -16.34 -21.89
N THR A 50 -1.73 -15.11 -22.11
CA THR A 50 -1.29 -14.58 -23.41
C THR A 50 0.18 -14.20 -23.41
N THR A 51 0.77 -14.18 -24.59
CA THR A 51 2.15 -13.72 -24.79
C THR A 51 2.20 -12.20 -24.63
N LEU A 52 3.11 -11.73 -23.78
CA LEU A 52 3.32 -10.31 -23.51
C LEU A 52 4.49 -9.77 -24.34
N PRO A 53 4.53 -8.45 -24.62
CA PRO A 53 5.75 -7.79 -25.04
C PRO A 53 6.87 -7.98 -23.99
N SER A 54 8.12 -7.81 -24.39
CA SER A 54 9.26 -7.80 -23.46
C SER A 54 9.28 -6.47 -22.70
N ILE A 55 8.82 -6.50 -21.45
CA ILE A 55 8.60 -5.32 -20.61
C ILE A 55 9.45 -5.47 -19.35
N LEU A 56 10.25 -4.45 -19.05
CA LEU A 56 10.97 -4.33 -17.79
C LEU A 56 10.24 -3.36 -16.87
N ALA A 57 9.72 -3.84 -15.75
CA ALA A 57 9.11 -3.01 -14.72
C ALA A 57 10.09 -2.75 -13.56
N VAL A 58 10.29 -1.49 -13.20
CA VAL A 58 11.28 -1.09 -12.19
C VAL A 58 10.75 -1.02 -10.75
N GLY A 59 9.45 -1.28 -10.55
CA GLY A 59 8.82 -1.34 -9.24
C GLY A 59 8.63 0.02 -8.55
N ALA A 60 8.31 -0.05 -7.26
CA ALA A 60 8.10 1.10 -6.37
C ALA A 60 9.41 1.60 -5.73
N HIS A 61 9.34 2.50 -4.73
CA HIS A 61 10.51 2.99 -4.00
C HIS A 61 10.85 2.14 -2.77
N LEU A 62 9.83 1.79 -1.99
CA LEU A 62 9.96 0.99 -0.79
C LEU A 62 9.81 -0.49 -1.14
N LYS A 63 10.48 -1.36 -0.37
CA LYS A 63 10.42 -2.82 -0.53
C LYS A 63 10.60 -3.30 -1.98
N ASN A 64 11.40 -2.57 -2.76
CA ASN A 64 11.45 -2.65 -4.21
C ASN A 64 11.75 -4.08 -4.71
N SER A 65 11.14 -4.41 -5.84
CA SER A 65 11.46 -5.52 -6.72
C SER A 65 11.37 -5.04 -8.17
N VAL A 66 11.99 -5.77 -9.08
CA VAL A 66 11.96 -5.52 -10.54
C VAL A 66 11.32 -6.72 -11.21
N ALA A 67 10.59 -6.52 -12.30
CA ALA A 67 9.99 -7.63 -13.04
C ALA A 67 10.28 -7.55 -14.55
N LEU A 68 10.38 -8.70 -15.20
CA LEU A 68 10.62 -8.84 -16.63
C LEU A 68 9.60 -9.82 -17.23
N SER A 69 8.87 -9.40 -18.26
CA SER A 69 8.08 -10.33 -19.06
C SER A 69 8.90 -10.96 -20.19
N VAL A 70 8.82 -12.28 -20.33
CA VAL A 70 9.39 -13.05 -21.44
C VAL A 70 8.37 -14.09 -21.88
N GLY A 71 7.85 -13.94 -23.09
CA GLY A 71 6.80 -14.82 -23.60
C GLY A 71 5.52 -14.71 -22.75
N LYS A 72 5.15 -15.81 -22.09
CA LYS A 72 3.99 -15.90 -21.19
C LYS A 72 4.35 -15.80 -19.71
N GLU A 73 5.62 -15.59 -19.38
CA GLU A 73 6.11 -15.59 -18.01
C GLU A 73 6.50 -14.18 -17.57
N ILE A 74 6.18 -13.83 -16.33
CA ILE A 74 6.67 -12.62 -15.67
C ILE A 74 7.61 -13.01 -14.53
N PHE A 75 8.90 -12.77 -14.73
CA PHE A 75 9.94 -13.05 -13.75
C PHE A 75 10.11 -11.88 -12.79
N ILE A 76 9.87 -12.12 -11.50
CA ILE A 76 10.03 -11.10 -10.45
C ILE A 76 11.36 -11.35 -9.74
N SER A 77 12.15 -10.29 -9.57
CA SER A 77 13.43 -10.35 -8.86
C SER A 77 13.24 -10.69 -7.38
N GLN A 78 14.36 -10.98 -6.71
CA GLN A 78 14.40 -10.96 -5.26
C GLN A 78 14.06 -9.56 -4.72
N HIS A 79 13.63 -9.50 -3.46
CA HIS A 79 13.53 -8.26 -2.70
C HIS A 79 14.85 -7.48 -2.71
N ILE A 80 14.77 -6.20 -3.06
CA ILE A 80 15.91 -5.28 -3.12
C ILE A 80 15.93 -4.33 -1.92
N GLY A 81 14.74 -3.95 -1.42
CA GLY A 81 14.58 -3.14 -0.22
C GLY A 81 14.25 -1.67 -0.50
N ASP A 82 14.64 -0.78 0.41
CA ASP A 82 14.39 0.67 0.30
C ASP A 82 15.46 1.36 -0.54
N LEU A 83 15.06 1.87 -1.71
CA LEU A 83 15.96 2.51 -2.68
C LEU A 83 16.61 3.79 -2.16
N ALA A 84 16.13 4.39 -1.06
CA ALA A 84 16.80 5.53 -0.43
C ALA A 84 18.18 5.17 0.15
N THR A 85 18.47 3.87 0.35
CA THR A 85 19.79 3.42 0.80
C THR A 85 20.74 3.17 -0.36
N ASN A 86 22.00 3.58 -0.24
CA ASN A 86 23.02 3.37 -1.28
C ASN A 86 23.19 1.88 -1.66
N GLY A 87 23.09 0.99 -0.67
CA GLY A 87 23.19 -0.45 -0.88
C GLY A 87 22.06 -1.00 -1.75
N ALA A 88 20.81 -0.65 -1.42
CA ALA A 88 19.66 -1.07 -2.19
C ALA A 88 19.64 -0.44 -3.59
N PHE A 89 20.01 0.83 -3.73
CA PHE A 89 20.06 1.47 -5.06
C PHE A 89 21.12 0.86 -5.97
N SER A 90 22.29 0.49 -5.42
CA SER A 90 23.31 -0.24 -6.18
C SER A 90 22.83 -1.63 -6.60
N ALA A 91 22.18 -2.36 -5.68
CA ALA A 91 21.56 -3.65 -5.95
C ALA A 91 20.46 -3.57 -7.01
N PHE A 92 19.64 -2.52 -6.96
CA PHE A 92 18.62 -2.20 -7.93
C PHE A 92 19.20 -1.99 -9.33
N CYS A 93 20.17 -1.08 -9.48
CA CYS A 93 20.84 -0.81 -10.76
C CYS A 93 21.49 -2.07 -11.35
N LYS A 94 22.08 -2.92 -10.50
CA LYS A 94 22.64 -4.21 -10.95
C LYS A 94 21.53 -5.15 -11.42
N THR A 95 20.42 -5.24 -10.67
CA THR A 95 19.30 -6.15 -10.97
C THR A 95 18.57 -5.74 -12.25
N THR A 96 18.33 -4.45 -12.49
CA THR A 96 17.71 -3.95 -13.72
C THR A 96 18.56 -4.21 -14.96
N ALA A 97 19.89 -4.21 -14.83
CA ALA A 97 20.81 -4.56 -15.91
C ALA A 97 20.98 -6.07 -16.11
N ASP A 98 21.00 -6.85 -15.02
CA ASP A 98 21.27 -8.30 -15.05
C ASP A 98 20.06 -9.12 -15.48
N LEU A 99 18.85 -8.73 -15.08
CA LEU A 99 17.64 -9.53 -15.32
C LEU A 99 17.33 -9.71 -16.81
N PRO A 100 17.33 -8.67 -17.67
CA PRO A 100 17.17 -8.83 -19.12
C PRO A 100 18.27 -9.69 -19.75
N ARG A 101 19.52 -9.51 -19.32
CA ARG A 101 20.67 -10.30 -19.81
C ARG A 101 20.56 -11.78 -19.48
N LEU A 102 20.04 -12.11 -18.29
CA LEU A 102 19.86 -13.50 -17.86
C LEU A 102 18.88 -14.28 -18.74
N TYR A 103 17.87 -13.59 -19.29
CA TYR A 103 16.84 -14.19 -20.13
C TYR A 103 16.99 -13.82 -21.62
N GLU A 104 18.12 -13.22 -21.99
CA GLU A 104 18.41 -12.77 -23.37
C GLU A 104 17.27 -11.92 -23.97
N ALA A 105 16.64 -11.07 -23.14
CA ALA A 105 15.45 -10.32 -23.50
C ALA A 105 15.79 -8.92 -24.02
N GLU A 106 15.32 -8.58 -25.22
CA GLU A 106 15.36 -7.22 -25.76
C GLU A 106 14.17 -6.42 -25.21
N ILE A 107 14.44 -5.37 -24.43
CA ILE A 107 13.39 -4.61 -23.74
C ILE A 107 12.68 -3.68 -24.72
N SER A 108 11.39 -3.94 -24.94
CA SER A 108 10.54 -3.14 -25.83
C SER A 108 9.88 -1.95 -25.13
N VAL A 109 9.65 -2.05 -23.81
CA VAL A 109 9.03 -1.01 -22.97
C VAL A 109 9.60 -1.12 -21.55
N VAL A 110 9.80 0.02 -20.91
CA VAL A 110 10.11 0.10 -19.47
C VAL A 110 8.89 0.65 -18.74
N ALA A 111 8.37 -0.11 -17.78
CA ALA A 111 7.25 0.31 -16.94
C ALA A 111 7.75 0.86 -15.59
N CYS A 112 7.14 1.94 -15.10
CA CYS A 112 7.51 2.56 -13.82
C CYS A 112 6.29 3.10 -13.07
N ASP A 113 6.49 3.49 -11.82
CA ASP A 113 5.47 4.21 -11.05
C ASP A 113 5.26 5.63 -11.62
N MET A 114 4.05 6.17 -11.49
CA MET A 114 3.76 7.56 -11.85
C MET A 114 4.48 8.58 -10.96
N HIS A 115 4.93 8.20 -9.77
CA HIS A 115 5.62 9.11 -8.86
C HIS A 115 6.90 9.68 -9.50
N PRO A 116 7.00 11.00 -9.74
CA PRO A 116 8.10 11.58 -10.52
C PRO A 116 9.45 11.53 -9.78
N ASP A 117 9.42 11.54 -8.45
CA ASP A 117 10.62 11.57 -7.62
C ASP A 117 11.20 10.23 -7.19
N TYR A 118 10.51 9.12 -7.48
CA TYR A 118 11.05 7.80 -7.15
C TYR A 118 12.38 7.55 -7.86
N LEU A 119 13.33 6.97 -7.13
CA LEU A 119 14.63 6.61 -7.70
C LEU A 119 14.49 5.55 -8.80
N SER A 120 13.53 4.63 -8.66
CA SER A 120 13.16 3.69 -9.73
C SER A 120 12.66 4.42 -10.98
N THR A 121 11.74 5.37 -10.83
CA THR A 121 11.22 6.19 -11.96
C THR A 121 12.31 7.04 -12.61
N LYS A 122 13.19 7.68 -11.83
CA LYS A 122 14.33 8.44 -12.36
C LYS A 122 15.32 7.55 -13.12
N HIS A 123 15.52 6.32 -12.68
CA HIS A 123 16.33 5.34 -13.39
C HIS A 123 15.68 4.90 -14.70
N ALA A 124 14.38 4.54 -14.68
CA ALA A 124 13.63 4.13 -15.86
C ALA A 124 13.65 5.18 -16.98
N ARG A 125 13.50 6.46 -16.63
CA ARG A 125 13.58 7.59 -17.60
C ARG A 125 14.91 7.70 -18.34
N ARG A 126 15.99 7.15 -17.80
CA ARG A 126 17.33 7.17 -18.41
C ARG A 126 17.59 5.96 -19.32
N MET A 127 16.70 4.98 -19.33
CA MET A 127 16.85 3.77 -20.15
C MET A 127 16.47 4.05 -21.61
N PRO A 128 17.14 3.44 -22.59
CA PRO A 128 16.89 3.66 -24.02
C PRO A 128 15.69 2.85 -24.54
N ALA A 129 14.53 2.97 -23.89
CA ALA A 129 13.29 2.30 -24.27
C ALA A 129 12.08 3.19 -23.97
N PRO A 130 10.95 3.02 -24.70
CA PRO A 130 9.71 3.71 -24.39
C PRO A 130 9.30 3.50 -22.92
N LEU A 131 8.98 4.61 -22.24
CA LEU A 131 8.56 4.60 -20.84
C LEU A 131 7.03 4.53 -20.74
N HIS A 132 6.51 3.64 -19.89
CA HIS A 132 5.10 3.54 -19.58
C HIS A 132 4.84 3.69 -18.07
N PRO A 133 4.37 4.86 -17.60
CA PRO A 133 3.98 5.05 -16.21
C PRO A 133 2.69 4.30 -15.89
N VAL A 134 2.67 3.56 -14.78
CA VAL A 134 1.48 2.87 -14.25
C VAL A 134 1.16 3.44 -12.87
N GLN A 135 -0.12 3.74 -12.65
CA GLN A 135 -0.56 4.30 -11.36
C GLN A 135 -0.37 3.26 -10.24
N HIS A 136 0.18 3.71 -9.11
CA HIS A 136 0.60 2.86 -7.99
C HIS A 136 -0.49 1.90 -7.48
N HIS A 137 -1.67 2.42 -7.17
CA HIS A 137 -2.77 1.64 -6.60
C HIS A 137 -3.41 0.70 -7.62
N PHE A 138 -3.42 1.10 -8.89
CA PHE A 138 -3.83 0.26 -9.99
C PHE A 138 -2.82 -0.87 -10.23
N ALA A 139 -1.52 -0.61 -10.12
CA ALA A 139 -0.49 -1.66 -10.16
C ALA A 139 -0.69 -2.68 -9.04
N HIS A 140 -1.03 -2.26 -7.82
CA HIS A 140 -1.41 -3.17 -6.74
C HIS A 140 -2.59 -4.08 -7.12
N VAL A 141 -3.62 -3.53 -7.79
CA VAL A 141 -4.80 -4.29 -8.23
C VAL A 141 -4.42 -5.27 -9.35
N LEU A 142 -3.71 -4.80 -10.36
CA LEU A 142 -3.25 -5.62 -11.49
C LEU A 142 -2.33 -6.76 -11.06
N ALA A 143 -1.46 -6.53 -10.08
CA ALA A 143 -0.60 -7.57 -9.53
C ALA A 143 -1.42 -8.72 -8.90
N CYS A 144 -2.44 -8.38 -8.11
CA CYS A 144 -3.32 -9.38 -7.50
C CYS A 144 -4.15 -10.11 -8.56
N MET A 145 -4.65 -9.38 -9.57
CA MET A 145 -5.42 -9.96 -10.68
C MET A 145 -4.58 -10.94 -11.49
N ALA A 146 -3.34 -10.58 -11.82
CA ALA A 146 -2.44 -11.45 -12.59
C ALA A 146 -2.13 -12.74 -11.84
N GLU A 147 -1.86 -12.67 -10.54
CA GLU A 147 -1.62 -13.87 -9.73
C GLU A 147 -2.85 -14.78 -9.62
N ASN A 148 -4.05 -14.20 -9.58
CA ASN A 148 -5.32 -14.92 -9.45
C ASN A 148 -6.00 -15.22 -10.80
N GLU A 149 -5.33 -14.92 -11.92
CA GLU A 149 -5.81 -15.11 -13.29
C GLU A 149 -7.18 -14.47 -13.59
N LEU A 150 -7.44 -13.31 -12.98
CA LEU A 150 -8.71 -12.60 -13.07
C LEU A 150 -8.84 -11.79 -14.36
N GLU A 151 -10.10 -11.66 -14.79
CA GLU A 151 -10.51 -10.84 -15.92
C GLU A 151 -11.42 -9.71 -15.42
N ASN A 152 -11.53 -8.64 -16.20
CA ASN A 152 -12.37 -7.50 -15.88
C ASN A 152 -13.88 -7.85 -15.97
N PRO A 153 -14.74 -7.15 -15.21
CA PRO A 153 -14.42 -6.12 -14.23
C PRO A 153 -14.11 -6.70 -12.83
N VAL A 154 -13.22 -6.03 -12.10
CA VAL A 154 -12.87 -6.32 -10.71
C VAL A 154 -13.01 -5.05 -9.88
N LEU A 155 -13.52 -5.17 -8.65
CA LEU A 155 -13.43 -4.10 -7.65
C LEU A 155 -12.14 -4.28 -6.84
N GLY A 156 -11.13 -3.47 -7.14
CA GLY A 156 -9.89 -3.40 -6.38
C GLY A 156 -10.00 -2.50 -5.17
N VAL A 157 -9.89 -3.07 -3.97
CA VAL A 157 -9.67 -2.35 -2.71
C VAL A 157 -8.17 -2.23 -2.51
N SER A 158 -7.64 -1.04 -2.81
CA SER A 158 -6.19 -0.76 -2.82
C SER A 158 -5.84 0.18 -1.67
N TRP A 159 -5.50 -0.40 -0.53
CA TRP A 159 -5.30 0.32 0.73
C TRP A 159 -3.84 0.22 1.20
N ASP A 160 -3.18 1.36 1.30
CA ASP A 160 -1.76 1.48 1.57
C ASP A 160 -1.42 2.75 2.39
N GLY A 161 -0.15 2.91 2.76
CA GLY A 161 0.37 4.08 3.44
C GLY A 161 0.51 5.30 2.52
N THR A 162 1.11 5.15 1.35
CA THR A 162 1.35 6.27 0.43
C THR A 162 1.51 5.78 -0.99
N GLY A 163 0.73 6.33 -1.92
CA GLY A 163 1.02 6.24 -3.34
C GLY A 163 0.61 7.51 -4.07
N TYR A 164 1.28 7.78 -5.20
CA TYR A 164 1.05 8.99 -5.98
C TYR A 164 -0.32 8.92 -6.68
N GLY A 165 -1.21 9.86 -6.33
CA GLY A 165 -2.51 10.03 -6.96
C GLY A 165 -2.40 10.68 -8.34
N THR A 166 -3.36 10.41 -9.21
CA THR A 166 -3.44 11.10 -10.52
C THR A 166 -3.81 12.58 -10.40
N ASP A 167 -4.33 12.99 -9.25
CA ASP A 167 -4.70 14.35 -8.87
C ASP A 167 -3.59 15.07 -8.06
N GLY A 168 -2.41 14.47 -7.93
CA GLY A 168 -1.30 15.01 -7.15
C GLY A 168 -1.49 14.91 -5.63
N THR A 169 -2.52 14.21 -5.15
CA THR A 169 -2.72 13.92 -3.73
C THR A 169 -2.09 12.57 -3.35
N VAL A 170 -1.98 12.30 -2.04
CA VAL A 170 -1.46 11.03 -1.53
C VAL A 170 -2.61 10.04 -1.39
N TRP A 171 -2.69 9.08 -2.30
CA TRP A 171 -3.66 8.00 -2.24
C TRP A 171 -3.20 6.90 -1.27
N GLY A 172 -4.14 6.05 -0.87
CA GLY A 172 -3.90 4.90 0.02
C GLY A 172 -5.17 4.32 0.64
N GLY A 173 -6.35 4.76 0.20
CA GLY A 173 -7.64 4.30 0.69
C GLY A 173 -8.64 4.21 -0.44
N GLU A 174 -8.20 3.63 -1.56
CA GLU A 174 -8.90 3.73 -2.84
C GLU A 174 -9.70 2.47 -3.14
N PHE A 175 -10.84 2.67 -3.78
CA PHE A 175 -11.61 1.64 -4.44
C PHE A 175 -11.61 1.92 -5.94
N LEU A 176 -11.05 1.00 -6.70
CA LEU A 176 -10.85 1.11 -8.14
C LEU A 176 -11.69 0.04 -8.83
N ARG A 177 -12.56 0.42 -9.75
CA ARG A 177 -13.20 -0.53 -10.68
C ARG A 177 -12.30 -0.66 -11.90
N THR A 178 -11.88 -1.88 -12.22
CA THR A 178 -11.04 -2.09 -13.40
C THR A 178 -11.87 -2.05 -14.68
N GLU A 179 -11.32 -1.38 -15.68
CA GLU A 179 -11.80 -1.36 -17.05
C GLU A 179 -10.81 -2.15 -17.92
N GLU A 180 -11.01 -2.20 -19.24
CA GLU A 180 -10.19 -3.01 -20.14
C GLU A 180 -8.70 -2.67 -20.11
N ASP A 181 -8.35 -1.38 -20.12
CA ASP A 181 -6.97 -0.87 -20.14
C ASP A 181 -6.70 0.20 -19.06
N SER A 182 -7.68 0.45 -18.20
CA SER A 182 -7.70 1.59 -17.29
C SER A 182 -8.52 1.25 -16.03
N PHE A 183 -8.79 2.26 -15.21
CA PHE A 183 -9.59 2.09 -14.00
C PHE A 183 -10.44 3.32 -13.75
N GLN A 184 -11.57 3.11 -13.08
CA GLN A 184 -12.38 4.18 -12.51
C GLN A 184 -12.19 4.20 -10.99
N ARG A 185 -11.82 5.36 -10.43
CA ARG A 185 -11.86 5.58 -8.98
C ARG A 185 -13.33 5.70 -8.55
N VAL A 186 -13.87 4.69 -7.89
CA VAL A 186 -15.31 4.61 -7.55
C VAL A 186 -15.61 4.97 -6.10
N ALA A 187 -14.63 4.84 -5.21
CA ALA A 187 -14.73 5.36 -3.85
C ALA A 187 -13.35 5.69 -3.28
N HIS A 188 -13.31 6.57 -2.30
CA HIS A 188 -12.12 6.83 -1.50
C HIS A 188 -12.47 7.36 -0.11
N PHE A 189 -11.54 7.26 0.83
CA PHE A 189 -11.70 7.89 2.15
C PHE A 189 -11.69 9.42 2.02
N ARG A 190 -12.50 10.09 2.85
CA ARG A 190 -12.46 11.54 3.03
C ARG A 190 -11.02 11.98 3.28
N GLN A 191 -10.59 12.98 2.53
CA GLN A 191 -9.21 13.42 2.60
C GLN A 191 -8.96 14.27 3.84
N PHE A 192 -7.77 14.16 4.40
CA PHE A 192 -7.27 15.05 5.46
C PHE A 192 -5.82 15.46 5.18
N ARG A 193 -5.35 16.48 5.87
CA ARG A 193 -3.99 17.01 5.68
C ARG A 193 -2.99 16.28 6.56
N ILE A 194 -1.81 16.00 6.02
CA ILE A 194 -0.70 15.43 6.79
C ILE A 194 0.41 16.48 6.98
N PRO A 195 0.52 17.14 8.14
CA PRO A 195 1.50 18.20 8.34
C PRO A 195 2.93 17.65 8.46
N GLY A 196 3.83 18.09 7.59
CA GLY A 196 5.25 17.74 7.59
C GLY A 196 5.69 16.71 6.55
N GLY A 197 4.82 16.33 5.61
CA GLY A 197 5.17 15.40 4.52
C GLY A 197 5.75 14.08 5.04
N ASP A 198 6.95 13.71 4.58
CA ASP A 198 7.65 12.47 4.96
C ASP A 198 7.87 12.32 6.47
N ALA A 199 7.97 13.42 7.22
CA ALA A 199 8.11 13.37 8.67
C ALA A 199 6.89 12.69 9.34
N ALA A 200 5.71 12.79 8.74
CA ALA A 200 4.51 12.18 9.28
C ALA A 200 4.46 10.66 9.10
N VAL A 201 5.23 10.08 8.18
CA VAL A 201 5.42 8.62 8.11
C VAL A 201 6.17 8.12 9.35
N LYS A 202 7.07 8.93 9.92
CA LYS A 202 7.82 8.60 11.14
C LYS A 202 7.13 9.03 12.43
N GLU A 203 6.10 9.87 12.33
CA GLU A 203 5.43 10.48 13.49
C GLU A 203 3.91 10.37 13.35
N PRO A 204 3.31 9.23 13.71
CA PRO A 204 1.86 9.04 13.74
C PRO A 204 1.06 10.18 14.41
N ARG A 205 1.65 10.84 15.42
CA ARG A 205 1.09 12.04 16.06
C ARG A 205 0.70 13.16 15.08
N ARG A 206 1.43 13.29 13.96
CA ARG A 206 1.15 14.28 12.91
C ARG A 206 -0.08 13.89 12.09
N ALA A 207 -0.21 12.61 11.75
CA ALA A 207 -1.39 12.10 11.06
C ALA A 207 -2.64 12.26 11.95
N ALA A 208 -2.54 11.93 13.24
CA ALA A 208 -3.60 12.15 14.22
C ALA A 208 -4.03 13.62 14.28
N LEU A 209 -3.09 14.55 14.44
CA LEU A 209 -3.43 15.97 14.54
C LEU A 209 -4.05 16.51 13.24
N GLY A 210 -3.53 16.10 12.08
CA GLY A 210 -4.10 16.47 10.79
C GLY A 210 -5.53 15.95 10.57
N LEU A 211 -5.79 14.71 11.01
CA LEU A 211 -7.10 14.07 10.98
C LEU A 211 -8.09 14.75 11.93
N LEU A 212 -7.70 15.03 13.17
CA LEU A 212 -8.58 15.70 14.14
C LEU A 212 -8.86 17.16 13.75
N TYR A 213 -7.87 17.86 13.15
CA TYR A 213 -8.04 19.22 12.64
C TYR A 213 -9.03 19.26 11.46
N GLU A 214 -9.11 18.21 10.64
CA GLU A 214 -10.11 18.12 9.57
C GLU A 214 -11.55 18.04 10.12
N ILE A 215 -11.76 17.45 11.31
CA ILE A 215 -13.09 17.41 11.94
C ILE A 215 -13.41 18.74 12.66
N TRP A 216 -12.52 19.20 13.53
CA TRP A 216 -12.81 20.28 14.50
C TRP A 216 -12.07 21.59 14.25
N GLY A 217 -11.22 21.66 13.22
CA GLY A 217 -10.41 22.83 12.92
C GLY A 217 -9.57 23.27 14.11
N GLU A 218 -9.56 24.57 14.38
CA GLU A 218 -8.77 25.17 15.46
C GLU A 218 -9.19 24.72 16.86
N ALA A 219 -10.41 24.20 17.03
CA ALA A 219 -10.89 23.76 18.34
C ALA A 219 -10.09 22.55 18.89
N VAL A 220 -9.49 21.73 18.03
CA VAL A 220 -8.65 20.60 18.49
C VAL A 220 -7.37 21.08 19.17
N MET A 221 -6.87 22.26 18.81
CA MET A 221 -5.55 22.74 19.25
C MET A 221 -5.50 23.09 20.74
N THR A 222 -6.67 23.20 21.39
CA THR A 222 -6.80 23.53 22.81
C THR A 222 -7.05 22.31 23.70
N ASP A 223 -7.28 21.13 23.13
CA ASP A 223 -7.53 19.90 23.91
C ASP A 223 -6.22 19.20 24.29
N ALA A 224 -5.61 19.65 25.38
CA ALA A 224 -4.36 19.11 25.91
C ALA A 224 -4.47 17.66 26.43
N LYS A 225 -5.68 17.09 26.55
CA LYS A 225 -5.87 15.74 27.11
C LYS A 225 -5.64 14.62 26.09
N LEU A 226 -5.62 14.94 24.80
CA LEU A 226 -5.39 13.96 23.75
C LEU A 226 -3.93 13.48 23.74
N ALA A 227 -3.71 12.17 23.74
CA ALA A 227 -2.39 11.54 23.64
C ALA A 227 -1.48 12.12 22.52
N PRO A 228 -1.96 12.37 21.27
CA PRO A 228 -1.14 13.00 20.24
C PRO A 228 -0.63 14.39 20.64
N MET A 229 -1.43 15.18 21.36
CA MET A 229 -1.07 16.55 21.77
C MET A 229 0.04 16.54 22.82
N ALA A 230 -0.04 15.64 23.80
CA ALA A 230 1.02 15.42 24.79
C ALA A 230 2.34 14.94 24.15
N GLY A 231 2.25 14.31 22.97
CA GLY A 231 3.40 13.89 22.20
C GLY A 231 4.24 15.04 21.63
N PHE A 232 3.72 16.27 21.54
CA PHE A 232 4.41 17.44 20.97
C PHE A 232 4.90 18.43 22.03
N SER A 233 5.98 19.15 21.73
CA SER A 233 6.32 20.36 22.47
C SER A 233 5.38 21.51 22.10
N LYS A 234 5.28 22.53 22.97
CA LYS A 234 4.46 23.73 22.69
C LYS A 234 4.90 24.45 21.41
N SER A 235 6.20 24.49 21.12
CA SER A 235 6.72 25.11 19.90
C SER A 235 6.41 24.29 18.65
N GLU A 236 6.49 22.95 18.73
CA GLU A 236 6.06 22.06 17.64
C GLU A 236 4.58 22.29 17.31
N LEU A 237 3.70 22.37 18.30
CA LEU A 237 2.26 22.59 18.09
C LEU A 237 1.96 23.89 17.35
N VAL A 238 2.67 24.99 17.67
CA VAL A 238 2.52 26.27 16.96
C VAL A 238 2.88 26.11 15.48
N VAL A 239 3.96 25.39 15.17
CA VAL A 239 4.38 25.16 13.79
C VAL A 239 3.37 24.28 13.04
N ILE A 240 2.90 23.18 13.65
CA ILE A 240 1.89 22.31 13.04
C ILE A 240 0.59 23.08 12.78
N ARG A 241 0.15 23.90 13.72
CA ARG A 241 -1.03 24.78 13.56
C ARG A 241 -0.90 25.68 12.34
N GLN A 242 0.27 26.28 12.14
CA GLN A 242 0.53 27.13 10.98
C GLN A 242 0.55 26.35 9.68
N MET A 243 1.13 25.14 9.66
CA MET A 243 1.13 24.26 8.49
C MET A 243 -0.29 23.86 8.07
N LEU A 244 -1.16 23.57 9.03
CA LEU A 244 -2.55 23.17 8.77
C LEU A 244 -3.41 24.36 8.34
N SER A 245 -3.36 25.48 9.07
CA SER A 245 -4.18 26.67 8.76
C SER A 245 -3.77 27.33 7.43
N LYS A 246 -2.46 27.44 7.16
CA LYS A 246 -1.95 28.03 5.91
C LYS A 246 -1.82 27.02 4.76
N ARG A 247 -2.09 25.73 5.01
CA ARG A 247 -2.01 24.66 3.99
C ARG A 247 -0.60 24.50 3.38
N VAL A 248 0.43 24.75 4.18
CA VAL A 248 1.84 24.68 3.78
C VAL A 248 2.46 23.38 4.29
N ASN A 249 3.19 22.66 3.43
CA ASN A 249 3.83 21.37 3.75
C ASN A 249 2.85 20.37 4.41
N SER A 250 1.58 20.42 3.98
CA SER A 250 0.49 19.63 4.54
C SER A 250 -0.34 19.00 3.41
N PRO A 251 0.25 18.08 2.61
CA PRO A 251 -0.44 17.44 1.49
C PRO A 251 -1.73 16.75 1.95
N LEU A 252 -2.70 16.68 1.05
CA LEU A 252 -3.94 15.93 1.26
C LEU A 252 -3.67 14.44 1.05
N THR A 253 -4.27 13.62 1.91
CA THR A 253 -4.24 12.17 1.80
C THR A 253 -5.62 11.56 1.95
N SER A 254 -5.86 10.46 1.25
CA SER A 254 -6.95 9.50 1.51
C SER A 254 -6.42 8.18 2.10
N SER A 255 -5.18 8.15 2.60
CA SER A 255 -4.53 6.91 3.01
C SER A 255 -5.16 6.25 4.23
N VAL A 256 -5.53 4.98 4.08
CA VAL A 256 -5.93 4.12 5.20
C VAL A 256 -4.73 3.80 6.09
N GLY A 257 -3.53 3.62 5.54
CA GLY A 257 -2.32 3.45 6.38
C GLY A 257 -2.07 4.65 7.31
N ARG A 258 -2.34 5.87 6.85
CA ARG A 258 -2.26 7.09 7.69
C ARG A 258 -3.43 7.20 8.69
N LEU A 259 -4.61 6.67 8.34
CA LEU A 259 -5.72 6.51 9.27
C LEU A 259 -5.38 5.53 10.40
N PHE A 260 -4.73 4.40 10.09
CA PHE A 260 -4.18 3.47 11.09
C PHE A 260 -3.18 4.16 12.03
N ASP A 261 -2.22 4.91 11.48
CA ASP A 261 -1.25 5.67 12.28
C ASP A 261 -1.95 6.70 13.19
N ALA A 262 -2.92 7.43 12.66
CA ALA A 262 -3.69 8.41 13.41
C ALA A 262 -4.44 7.76 14.58
N VAL A 263 -5.15 6.66 14.34
CA VAL A 263 -5.88 5.94 15.39
C VAL A 263 -4.92 5.37 16.43
N ALA A 264 -3.82 4.72 16.02
CA ALA A 264 -2.82 4.22 16.95
C ALA A 264 -2.22 5.31 17.85
N SER A 265 -2.00 6.52 17.30
CA SER A 265 -1.57 7.69 18.05
C SER A 265 -2.66 8.22 19.00
N ILE A 266 -3.92 8.28 18.57
CA ILE A 266 -5.07 8.70 19.39
C ILE A 266 -5.22 7.77 20.61
N LEU A 267 -5.08 6.46 20.41
CA LEU A 267 -5.15 5.45 21.49
C LEU A 267 -3.89 5.43 22.39
N GLY A 268 -2.90 6.28 22.12
CA GLY A 268 -1.68 6.37 22.92
C GLY A 268 -0.66 5.24 22.70
N LEU A 269 -0.86 4.38 21.70
CA LEU A 269 0.03 3.25 21.41
C LEU A 269 1.40 3.73 20.91
N ARG A 270 1.40 4.63 19.92
CA ARG A 270 2.63 5.07 19.26
C ARG A 270 2.53 6.49 18.72
N GLN A 271 3.46 7.34 19.13
CA GLN A 271 3.56 8.73 18.65
C GLN A 271 4.70 8.93 17.63
N ARG A 272 5.76 8.11 17.72
CA ARG A 272 6.92 8.09 16.81
C ARG A 272 7.29 6.64 16.51
N VAL A 273 7.58 6.33 15.25
CA VAL A 273 7.94 4.97 14.80
C VAL A 273 9.42 4.88 14.45
N THR A 274 9.96 3.67 14.56
CA THR A 274 11.34 3.33 14.21
C THR A 274 11.44 2.61 12.88
N PHE A 275 10.33 2.03 12.40
CA PHE A 275 10.21 1.40 11.09
C PHE A 275 8.80 1.61 10.52
N GLU A 276 8.68 1.44 9.21
CA GLU A 276 7.44 1.62 8.46
C GLU A 276 6.35 0.62 8.91
N GLY A 277 5.15 1.12 9.19
CA GLY A 277 4.01 0.29 9.58
C GLY A 277 3.96 -0.11 11.06
N GLN A 278 4.93 0.31 11.88
CA GLN A 278 4.99 -0.06 13.31
C GLN A 278 3.68 0.26 14.06
N ALA A 279 3.14 1.47 13.91
CA ALA A 279 1.94 1.87 14.64
C ALA A 279 0.70 1.06 14.20
N ALA A 280 0.56 0.81 12.90
CA ALA A 280 -0.49 -0.06 12.37
C ALA A 280 -0.37 -1.51 12.89
N MET A 281 0.85 -2.05 12.97
CA MET A 281 1.11 -3.39 13.53
C MET A 281 0.80 -3.46 15.03
N GLU A 282 1.16 -2.43 15.80
CA GLU A 282 0.82 -2.36 17.23
C GLU A 282 -0.68 -2.24 17.46
N LEU A 283 -1.40 -1.53 16.59
CA LEU A 283 -2.86 -1.47 16.61
C LEU A 283 -3.51 -2.82 16.26
N GLU A 284 -2.97 -3.55 15.28
CA GLU A 284 -3.38 -4.92 14.97
C GLU A 284 -3.17 -5.83 16.20
N PHE A 285 -2.00 -5.78 16.83
CA PHE A 285 -1.67 -6.63 17.98
C PHE A 285 -2.50 -6.30 19.23
N ALA A 286 -2.92 -5.04 19.39
CA ALA A 286 -3.82 -4.65 20.46
C ALA A 286 -5.24 -5.20 20.29
N SER A 287 -5.67 -5.48 19.05
CA SER A 287 -6.99 -6.06 18.78
C SER A 287 -7.09 -7.47 19.36
N HIS A 288 -8.28 -7.85 19.83
CA HIS A 288 -8.53 -9.18 20.36
C HIS A 288 -9.92 -9.66 19.97
N SER A 289 -10.10 -10.98 19.93
CA SER A 289 -11.42 -11.58 19.75
C SER A 289 -12.35 -11.21 20.90
N GLY A 290 -13.64 -10.97 20.61
CA GLY A 290 -14.65 -10.79 21.65
C GLY A 290 -15.75 -9.80 21.32
N THR A 291 -15.62 -9.01 20.24
CA THR A 291 -16.68 -8.11 19.79
C THR A 291 -16.82 -8.13 18.26
N GLU A 292 -18.08 -8.16 17.81
CA GLU A 292 -18.47 -7.99 16.41
C GLU A 292 -18.95 -6.56 16.13
N GLU A 293 -18.92 -5.68 17.13
CA GLU A 293 -19.34 -4.29 16.98
C GLU A 293 -18.41 -3.53 16.01
N ALA A 294 -18.98 -2.54 15.35
CA ALA A 294 -18.28 -1.58 14.51
C ALA A 294 -18.74 -0.16 14.87
N TYR A 295 -17.97 0.83 14.45
CA TYR A 295 -18.33 2.24 14.56
C TYR A 295 -19.18 2.71 13.37
N PRO A 296 -19.99 3.77 13.55
CA PRO A 296 -20.71 4.38 12.44
C PRO A 296 -19.75 5.05 11.45
N PHE A 297 -20.14 5.09 10.19
CA PHE A 297 -19.50 5.86 9.13
C PHE A 297 -20.57 6.29 8.13
N ASP A 298 -20.30 7.39 7.42
CA ASP A 298 -21.17 7.86 6.35
C ASP A 298 -20.50 7.64 4.99
N ARG A 299 -21.33 7.63 3.93
CA ARG A 299 -20.84 7.58 2.56
C ARG A 299 -21.74 8.37 1.62
N THR A 300 -21.13 9.16 0.74
CA THR A 300 -21.89 9.84 -0.32
C THR A 300 -22.41 8.85 -1.37
N THR A 301 -23.47 9.23 -2.08
CA THR A 301 -24.06 8.42 -3.17
C THR A 301 -23.47 8.73 -4.55
N SER A 302 -22.75 9.84 -4.69
CA SER A 302 -22.04 10.24 -5.92
C SER A 302 -20.84 9.33 -6.21
N LEU A 303 -20.38 9.30 -7.47
CA LEU A 303 -19.11 8.66 -7.84
C LEU A 303 -18.05 9.72 -8.20
N PRO A 304 -16.81 9.62 -7.67
CA PRO A 304 -16.39 8.70 -6.61
C PRO A 304 -17.16 8.96 -5.30
N SER A 305 -17.51 7.87 -4.60
CA SER A 305 -18.15 7.97 -3.29
C SER A 305 -17.10 8.27 -2.22
N ILE A 306 -17.42 9.21 -1.33
CA ILE A 306 -16.52 9.62 -0.25
C ILE A 306 -16.96 8.89 1.01
N ILE A 307 -16.04 8.13 1.61
CA ILE A 307 -16.24 7.44 2.88
C ILE A 307 -15.83 8.40 3.99
N ASP A 308 -16.80 8.89 4.77
CA ASP A 308 -16.54 9.79 5.88
C ASP A 308 -16.26 8.99 7.16
N TRP A 309 -15.02 9.09 7.63
CA TRP A 309 -14.52 8.46 8.84
C TRP A 309 -14.77 9.31 10.09
N ALA A 310 -15.26 10.55 9.97
CA ALA A 310 -15.44 11.45 11.11
C ALA A 310 -16.38 10.91 12.21
N PRO A 311 -17.52 10.25 11.90
CA PRO A 311 -18.36 9.63 12.92
C PRO A 311 -17.60 8.56 13.72
N MET A 312 -16.82 7.72 13.03
CA MET A 312 -16.00 6.68 13.66
C MET A 312 -14.97 7.28 14.62
N ILE A 313 -14.26 8.34 14.22
CA ILE A 313 -13.26 8.98 15.08
C ILE A 313 -13.91 9.63 16.30
N THR A 314 -15.08 10.23 16.14
CA THR A 314 -15.83 10.83 17.25
C THR A 314 -16.19 9.77 18.30
N GLU A 315 -16.72 8.62 17.87
CA GLU A 315 -17.04 7.51 18.77
C GLU A 315 -15.81 6.88 19.43
N ILE A 316 -14.67 6.81 18.72
CA ILE A 316 -13.39 6.39 19.31
C ILE A 316 -12.99 7.29 20.48
N LEU A 317 -13.13 8.61 20.34
CA LEU A 317 -12.82 9.56 21.42
C LEU A 317 -13.80 9.42 22.60
N ILE A 318 -15.08 9.15 22.33
CA ILE A 318 -16.08 8.88 23.38
C ILE A 318 -15.72 7.60 24.14
N ASP A 319 -15.34 6.52 23.45
CA ASP A 319 -14.90 5.27 24.09
C ASP A 319 -13.64 5.48 24.94
N LEU A 320 -12.70 6.31 24.50
CA LEU A 320 -11.54 6.70 25.33
C LEU A 320 -11.95 7.46 26.59
N GLN A 321 -12.90 8.38 26.50
CA GLN A 321 -13.42 9.12 27.68
C GLN A 321 -14.13 8.19 28.68
N LYS A 322 -14.77 7.13 28.18
CA LYS A 322 -15.39 6.07 29.00
C LYS A 322 -14.37 5.06 29.55
N ALA A 323 -13.08 5.23 29.27
CA ALA A 323 -12.01 4.30 29.61
C ALA A 323 -12.25 2.88 29.06
N THR A 324 -12.88 2.77 27.88
CA THR A 324 -13.03 1.50 27.17
C THR A 324 -11.64 0.92 26.86
N PRO A 325 -11.40 -0.38 27.09
CA PRO A 325 -10.12 -1.02 26.79
C PRO A 325 -9.67 -0.79 25.34
N VAL A 326 -8.40 -0.43 25.15
CA VAL A 326 -7.80 -0.14 23.83
C VAL A 326 -8.02 -1.29 22.85
N GLY A 327 -7.98 -2.54 23.31
CA GLY A 327 -8.20 -3.70 22.45
C GLY A 327 -9.62 -3.79 21.89
N ILE A 328 -10.65 -3.36 22.64
CA ILE A 328 -12.03 -3.28 22.14
C ILE A 328 -12.13 -2.18 21.08
N ILE A 329 -11.55 -1.01 21.34
CA ILE A 329 -11.56 0.12 20.38
C ILE A 329 -10.84 -0.26 19.08
N ALA A 330 -9.65 -0.87 19.20
CA ALA A 330 -8.88 -1.37 18.06
C ALA A 330 -9.69 -2.39 17.26
N THR A 331 -10.38 -3.32 17.93
CA THR A 331 -11.22 -4.33 17.26
C THR A 331 -12.39 -3.69 16.52
N LYS A 332 -13.13 -2.77 17.16
CA LYS A 332 -14.23 -2.02 16.52
C LYS A 332 -13.74 -1.23 15.30
N PHE A 333 -12.58 -0.57 15.40
CA PHE A 333 -11.97 0.15 14.27
C PHE A 333 -11.72 -0.78 13.06
N HIS A 334 -11.09 -1.94 13.28
CA HIS A 334 -10.85 -2.89 12.20
C HIS A 334 -12.17 -3.46 11.64
N ASN A 335 -13.15 -3.73 12.50
CA ASN A 335 -14.48 -4.18 12.08
C ASN A 335 -15.14 -3.14 11.17
N THR A 336 -15.10 -1.85 11.53
CA THR A 336 -15.62 -0.76 10.70
C THR A 336 -14.99 -0.73 9.32
N LEU A 337 -13.67 -0.91 9.22
CA LEU A 337 -12.98 -0.94 7.93
C LEU A 337 -13.47 -2.09 7.05
N SER A 338 -13.68 -3.28 7.61
CA SER A 338 -14.25 -4.40 6.86
C SER A 338 -15.70 -4.14 6.42
N GLU A 339 -16.53 -3.53 7.28
CA GLU A 339 -17.91 -3.15 6.93
C GLU A 339 -17.97 -2.09 5.82
N ILE A 340 -17.05 -1.12 5.82
CA ILE A 340 -16.89 -0.13 4.75
C ILE A 340 -16.64 -0.82 3.41
N ILE A 341 -15.76 -1.82 3.37
CA ILE A 341 -15.46 -2.56 2.14
C ILE A 341 -16.72 -3.25 1.61
N VAL A 342 -17.48 -3.95 2.48
CA VAL A 342 -18.72 -4.63 2.09
C VAL A 342 -19.77 -3.63 1.60
N ALA A 343 -19.91 -2.49 2.27
CA ALA A 343 -20.83 -1.44 1.86
C ALA A 343 -20.51 -0.89 0.47
N VAL A 344 -19.22 -0.65 0.16
CA VAL A 344 -18.77 -0.24 -1.18
C VAL A 344 -18.98 -1.34 -2.20
N ALA A 345 -18.62 -2.60 -1.89
CA ALA A 345 -18.85 -3.73 -2.78
C ALA A 345 -20.32 -3.87 -3.18
N ARG A 346 -21.25 -3.75 -2.22
CA ARG A 346 -22.70 -3.76 -2.46
C ARG A 346 -23.17 -2.62 -3.37
N ALA A 347 -22.61 -1.42 -3.22
CA ALA A 347 -23.01 -0.28 -4.03
C ALA A 347 -22.49 -0.36 -5.47
N ILE A 348 -21.29 -0.91 -5.67
CA ILE A 348 -20.67 -1.05 -7.00
C ILE A 348 -21.17 -2.30 -7.72
N GLY A 349 -21.52 -3.36 -7.00
CA GLY A 349 -22.16 -4.56 -7.56
C GLY A 349 -21.23 -5.45 -8.39
N VAL A 350 -19.91 -5.25 -8.32
CA VAL A 350 -18.93 -6.13 -8.99
C VAL A 350 -18.66 -7.34 -8.13
N PHE A 351 -18.91 -8.53 -8.66
CA PHE A 351 -18.83 -9.81 -7.94
C PHE A 351 -17.42 -10.13 -7.42
N SER A 352 -16.40 -9.91 -8.25
CA SER A 352 -14.99 -10.18 -7.92
C SER A 352 -14.38 -8.97 -7.21
N VAL A 353 -13.94 -9.16 -5.96
CA VAL A 353 -13.34 -8.10 -5.13
C VAL A 353 -11.89 -8.46 -4.82
N VAL A 354 -10.95 -7.61 -5.21
CA VAL A 354 -9.52 -7.78 -4.92
C VAL A 354 -9.14 -6.97 -3.68
N LEU A 355 -8.41 -7.58 -2.75
CA LEU A 355 -7.84 -6.95 -1.56
C LEU A 355 -6.33 -6.84 -1.72
N THR A 356 -5.80 -5.62 -1.81
CA THR A 356 -4.40 -5.34 -2.15
C THR A 356 -3.88 -4.04 -1.53
N GLY A 357 -2.57 -3.85 -1.52
CA GLY A 357 -1.90 -2.76 -0.81
C GLY A 357 -1.43 -3.17 0.59
N GLY A 358 -0.47 -2.42 1.14
CA GLY A 358 0.22 -2.74 2.39
C GLY A 358 -0.69 -2.96 3.60
N CYS A 359 -1.90 -2.41 3.63
CA CYS A 359 -2.84 -2.57 4.74
C CYS A 359 -3.36 -4.02 4.86
N PHE A 360 -3.43 -4.79 3.76
CA PHE A 360 -3.90 -6.18 3.80
C PHE A 360 -2.83 -7.20 4.23
N GLN A 361 -1.68 -6.72 4.69
CA GLN A 361 -0.76 -7.53 5.50
C GLN A 361 -1.28 -7.76 6.93
N ASN A 362 -2.20 -6.89 7.37
CA ASN A 362 -2.94 -7.02 8.62
C ASN A 362 -3.85 -8.25 8.53
N ARG A 363 -3.55 -9.27 9.36
CA ARG A 363 -4.24 -10.55 9.35
C ARG A 363 -5.68 -10.39 9.78
N TYR A 364 -5.95 -9.63 10.85
CA TYR A 364 -7.31 -9.46 11.36
C TYR A 364 -8.21 -8.80 10.32
N LEU A 365 -7.76 -7.68 9.73
CA LEU A 365 -8.47 -6.98 8.66
C LEU A 365 -8.72 -7.90 7.46
N ALA A 366 -7.69 -8.59 6.98
CA ALA A 366 -7.82 -9.48 5.83
C ALA A 366 -8.79 -10.64 6.08
N GLU A 367 -8.60 -11.41 7.16
CA GLU A 367 -9.43 -12.58 7.46
C GLU A 367 -10.90 -12.21 7.72
N ARG A 368 -11.15 -11.09 8.41
CA ARG A 368 -12.51 -10.60 8.62
C ARG A 368 -13.15 -10.14 7.32
N THR A 369 -12.47 -9.31 6.54
CA THR A 369 -13.00 -8.76 5.29
C THR A 369 -13.34 -9.88 4.29
N ILE A 370 -12.47 -10.87 4.16
CA ILE A 370 -12.70 -12.04 3.30
C ILE A 370 -13.97 -12.78 3.73
N ARG A 371 -14.15 -13.02 5.03
CA ARG A 371 -15.36 -13.67 5.57
C ARG A 371 -16.62 -12.87 5.25
N LEU A 372 -16.63 -11.58 5.58
CA LEU A 372 -17.81 -10.74 5.37
C LEU A 372 -18.17 -10.59 3.88
N LEU A 373 -17.17 -10.55 2.98
CA LEU A 373 -17.42 -10.55 1.54
C LEU A 373 -18.06 -11.86 1.06
N TRP A 374 -17.59 -13.01 1.54
CA TRP A 374 -18.24 -14.29 1.24
C TRP A 374 -19.68 -14.33 1.75
N ASP A 375 -19.91 -13.95 3.01
CA ASP A 375 -21.24 -13.94 3.62
C ASP A 375 -22.20 -12.97 2.89
N ALA A 376 -21.66 -11.88 2.32
CA ALA A 376 -22.39 -10.93 1.49
C ALA A 376 -22.56 -11.37 0.02
N GLY A 377 -22.09 -12.56 -0.37
CA GLY A 377 -22.26 -13.12 -1.71
C GLY A 377 -21.24 -12.65 -2.75
N PHE A 378 -20.13 -12.04 -2.33
CA PHE A 378 -19.02 -11.64 -3.21
C PHE A 378 -17.92 -12.72 -3.27
N LYS A 379 -17.05 -12.60 -4.27
CA LYS A 379 -15.85 -13.43 -4.41
C LYS A 379 -14.58 -12.62 -4.10
N PRO A 380 -14.08 -12.67 -2.85
CA PRO A 380 -12.83 -12.04 -2.48
C PRO A 380 -11.62 -12.76 -3.09
N HIS A 381 -10.66 -11.99 -3.55
CA HIS A 381 -9.36 -12.39 -4.06
C HIS A 381 -8.29 -11.58 -3.34
N TRP A 382 -7.18 -12.22 -3.01
CA TRP A 382 -6.03 -11.57 -2.36
C TRP A 382 -4.75 -12.21 -2.87
N HIS A 383 -3.63 -11.66 -2.45
CA HIS A 383 -2.30 -12.14 -2.81
C HIS A 383 -1.92 -13.44 -2.09
N GLN A 384 -1.09 -14.28 -2.72
CA GLN A 384 -0.48 -15.46 -2.11
C GLN A 384 1.02 -15.52 -2.35
N ARG A 385 1.48 -15.64 -3.60
CA ARG A 385 2.90 -15.80 -3.97
C ARG A 385 3.57 -14.44 -4.20
N VAL A 386 2.81 -13.42 -4.56
CA VAL A 386 3.29 -12.03 -4.70
C VAL A 386 2.92 -11.26 -3.44
N PRO A 387 3.74 -10.32 -2.93
CA PRO A 387 3.34 -9.52 -1.78
C PRO A 387 2.23 -8.52 -2.12
N PRO A 388 1.25 -8.28 -1.21
CA PRO A 388 0.28 -7.19 -1.35
C PRO A 388 0.89 -5.80 -1.13
N ASN A 389 2.11 -5.73 -0.58
CA ASN A 389 2.86 -4.47 -0.41
C ASN A 389 3.66 -4.11 -1.68
N ASP A 390 4.40 -3.01 -1.63
CA ASP A 390 5.21 -2.49 -2.74
C ASP A 390 6.14 -3.51 -3.44
N GLY A 391 6.50 -4.61 -2.77
CA GLY A 391 7.25 -5.70 -3.38
C GLY A 391 6.51 -6.43 -4.51
N GLY A 392 5.19 -6.25 -4.64
CA GLY A 392 4.37 -6.78 -5.73
C GLY A 392 4.13 -5.80 -6.89
N ILE A 393 4.46 -4.51 -6.74
CA ILE A 393 4.11 -3.46 -7.72
C ILE A 393 4.68 -3.73 -9.11
N ALA A 394 5.91 -4.28 -9.20
CA ALA A 394 6.56 -4.53 -10.49
C ALA A 394 5.75 -5.51 -11.37
N LEU A 395 5.08 -6.50 -10.78
CA LEU A 395 4.18 -7.40 -11.53
C LEU A 395 3.02 -6.61 -12.15
N GLY A 396 2.36 -5.77 -11.35
CA GLY A 396 1.25 -4.94 -11.82
C GLY A 396 1.67 -3.94 -12.90
N GLN A 397 2.88 -3.39 -12.81
CA GLN A 397 3.45 -2.51 -13.83
C GLN A 397 3.64 -3.22 -15.17
N VAL A 398 4.14 -4.46 -15.19
CA VAL A 398 4.24 -5.27 -16.42
C VAL A 398 2.87 -5.45 -17.05
N VAL A 399 1.88 -5.83 -16.25
CA VAL A 399 0.50 -6.07 -16.72
C VAL A 399 -0.11 -4.78 -17.27
N GLY A 400 0.04 -3.66 -16.57
CA GLY A 400 -0.49 -2.36 -16.99
C GLY A 400 0.10 -1.91 -18.33
N ALA A 401 1.43 -2.01 -18.49
CA ALA A 401 2.08 -1.70 -19.75
C ALA A 401 1.68 -2.65 -20.89
N ALA A 402 1.44 -3.93 -20.59
CA ALA A 402 0.98 -4.89 -21.59
C ALA A 402 -0.46 -4.59 -22.07
N LEU A 403 -1.37 -4.22 -21.17
CA LEU A 403 -2.74 -3.81 -21.52
C LEU A 403 -2.73 -2.59 -22.45
N ALA A 404 -1.94 -1.56 -22.11
CA ALA A 404 -1.79 -0.37 -22.94
C ALA A 404 -1.22 -0.69 -24.34
N ALA A 405 -0.24 -1.59 -24.43
CA ALA A 405 0.33 -2.02 -25.69
C ALA A 405 -0.67 -2.81 -26.57
N ALA A 406 -1.53 -3.64 -25.96
CA ALA A 406 -2.56 -4.37 -26.67
C ALA A 406 -3.62 -3.42 -27.28
N GLN A 407 -4.00 -2.38 -26.55
CA GLN A 407 -4.98 -1.39 -27.02
C GLN A 407 -4.46 -0.60 -28.23
N GLN A 408 -3.21 -0.16 -28.20
CA GLN A 408 -2.59 0.55 -29.33
C GLN A 408 -2.56 -0.30 -30.61
N LYS A 409 -2.46 -1.62 -30.49
CA LYS A 409 -2.54 -2.53 -31.65
C LYS A 409 -3.96 -2.63 -32.20
N ARG A 410 -4.98 -2.66 -31.34
CA ARG A 410 -6.39 -2.72 -31.79
C ARG A 410 -6.79 -1.46 -32.54
N VAL A 411 -6.45 -0.28 -32.02
CA VAL A 411 -6.75 1.03 -32.65
C VAL A 411 -6.05 1.20 -34.01
N LYS A 412 -4.92 0.54 -34.24
CA LYS A 412 -4.21 0.59 -35.55
C LYS A 412 -4.80 -0.37 -36.61
N VAL A 413 -5.64 -1.31 -36.20
CA VAL A 413 -6.22 -2.35 -37.08
C VAL A 413 -7.69 -2.04 -37.41
N SER A 414 -8.36 -1.24 -36.57
CA SER A 414 -9.62 -0.55 -36.88
C SER A 414 -9.41 0.67 -37.74
#